data_AF-A0A7S1ED51-F1
#
_entry.id   AF-A0A7S1ED51-F1
#
_cell.length_a   1.000
_cell.length_b   1.000
_cell.length_c   1.000
_cell.angle_alpha   90.00
_cell.angle_beta   90.00
_cell.angle_gamma   90.00
#
_symmetry.space_group_name_H-M   'P 1'
#
loop_
_entity.id
_entity.type
_entity.pdbx_description
1 polymer ?
#
loop_
_entity_poly.entity_id
_entity_poly.type
_entity_poly.pdbx_seq_one_letter_code
_entity_poly.pdbx_strand_id
1 'polypeptide(L)'
;VFAAGMGVVGEGLLRVCEALGCSMQCAGPEGAGDRPVVVFVHGLNSSRAMFLVGMHFLRARAKHLGPMVCLRYRTRPEDGMHETANVVRDKVMEECRQHAATRVVLIGHSAGGVLCTMVAEDLSRGEEGVQVEGVVCLSAPWRMP
;
A
#
# COMPACT_ATOMS: atom_id res chain seq x y z
N VAL A 1 13.35 -16.22 -16.07
CA VAL A 1 12.18 -16.98 -16.59
C VAL A 1 11.06 -17.12 -15.54
N PHE A 2 11.36 -17.38 -14.26
CA PHE A 2 10.33 -17.47 -13.20
C PHE A 2 9.58 -16.14 -12.89
N ALA A 3 10.26 -14.99 -12.93
CA ALA A 3 9.63 -13.70 -12.63
C ALA A 3 8.59 -13.26 -13.69
N ALA A 4 8.81 -13.62 -14.96
CA ALA A 4 7.88 -13.30 -16.04
C ALA A 4 6.57 -14.10 -15.95
N GLY A 5 6.65 -15.37 -15.51
CA GLY A 5 5.46 -16.23 -15.33
C GLY A 5 4.54 -15.77 -14.21
N MET A 6 5.10 -15.26 -13.10
CA MET A 6 4.28 -14.71 -12.01
C MET A 6 3.62 -13.38 -12.36
N GLY A 7 4.24 -12.56 -13.22
CA GLY A 7 3.65 -11.32 -13.72
C GLY A 7 2.38 -11.56 -14.54
N VAL A 8 2.40 -12.57 -15.42
CA VAL A 8 1.25 -12.92 -16.30
C VAL A 8 0.09 -13.51 -15.51
N VAL A 9 0.36 -14.42 -14.56
CA VAL A 9 -0.68 -15.00 -13.68
C VAL A 9 -1.25 -13.94 -12.74
N GLY A 10 -0.39 -13.06 -12.21
CA GLY A 10 -0.79 -11.94 -11.36
C GLY A 10 -1.67 -10.91 -12.09
N GLU A 11 -1.36 -10.56 -13.34
CA GLU A 11 -2.20 -9.67 -14.16
C GLU A 11 -3.54 -10.31 -14.53
N GLY A 12 -3.56 -11.61 -14.83
CA GLY A 12 -4.81 -12.35 -15.08
C GLY A 12 -5.74 -12.34 -13.86
N LEU A 13 -5.19 -12.64 -12.67
CA LEU A 13 -5.94 -12.61 -11.42
C LEU A 13 -6.44 -11.19 -11.09
N LEU A 14 -5.62 -10.17 -11.35
CA LEU A 14 -5.99 -8.76 -11.19
C LEU A 14 -7.19 -8.38 -12.06
N ARG A 15 -7.18 -8.73 -13.34
CA ARG A 15 -8.29 -8.45 -14.25
C ARG A 15 -9.57 -9.17 -13.86
N VAL A 16 -9.47 -10.40 -13.36
CA VAL A 16 -10.61 -11.16 -12.84
C VAL A 16 -11.16 -10.49 -11.58
N CYS A 17 -10.30 -10.09 -10.63
CA CYS A 17 -10.72 -9.38 -9.44
C CYS A 17 -11.38 -8.02 -9.77
N GLU A 18 -10.79 -7.22 -10.66
CA GLU A 18 -11.37 -5.96 -11.13
C GLU A 18 -12.73 -6.18 -11.81
N ALA A 19 -12.85 -7.21 -12.67
CA ALA A 19 -14.11 -7.59 -13.32
C ALA A 19 -15.19 -8.09 -12.34
N LEU A 20 -14.79 -8.70 -11.22
CA LEU A 20 -15.68 -9.14 -10.14
C LEU A 20 -16.03 -8.01 -9.15
N GLY A 21 -15.70 -6.74 -9.46
CA GLY A 21 -15.94 -5.61 -8.56
C GLY A 21 -15.07 -5.61 -7.31
N CYS A 22 -14.03 -6.45 -7.27
CA CYS A 22 -12.96 -6.37 -6.27
C CYS A 22 -11.98 -5.29 -6.72
N SER A 23 -12.42 -4.04 -6.60
CA SER A 23 -11.54 -2.89 -6.77
C SER A 23 -10.36 -3.00 -5.79
N MET A 24 -9.15 -2.75 -6.28
CA MET A 24 -7.95 -2.59 -5.43
C MET A 24 -7.99 -1.35 -4.54
N GLN A 25 -9.03 -0.53 -4.71
CA GLN A 25 -9.51 0.46 -3.76
C GLN A 25 -10.87 -0.02 -3.23
N CYS A 26 -10.90 -0.56 -2.03
CA CYS A 26 -12.17 -0.85 -1.39
C CYS A 26 -12.66 0.45 -0.74
N ALA A 27 -13.76 1.02 -1.26
CA ALA A 27 -14.47 2.10 -0.57
C ALA A 27 -14.84 1.61 0.84
N GLY A 28 -14.54 2.43 1.86
CA GLY A 28 -14.94 2.15 3.23
C GLY A 28 -16.47 2.14 3.37
N PRO A 29 -17.02 1.57 4.45
CA PRO A 29 -18.45 1.63 4.70
C PRO A 29 -18.94 3.09 4.77
N GLU A 30 -20.16 3.36 4.30
CA GLU A 30 -20.79 4.69 4.40
C GLU A 30 -20.73 5.20 5.86
N GLY A 31 -20.23 6.42 6.05
CA GLY A 31 -19.97 7.00 7.39
C GLY A 31 -18.53 6.84 7.92
N ALA A 32 -17.57 6.43 7.10
CA ALA A 32 -16.16 6.26 7.49
C ALA A 32 -15.35 7.56 7.71
N GLY A 33 -16.00 8.71 7.94
CA GLY A 33 -15.40 10.05 7.88
C GLY A 33 -14.23 10.36 8.83
N ASP A 34 -13.80 9.40 9.64
CA ASP A 34 -12.61 9.52 10.48
C ASP A 34 -11.66 8.30 10.36
N ARG A 35 -12.02 7.22 9.66
CA ARG A 35 -11.23 5.97 9.72
C ARG A 35 -9.94 6.08 8.91
N PRO A 36 -8.84 5.45 9.36
CA PRO A 36 -7.59 5.47 8.62
C PRO A 36 -7.71 4.76 7.28
N VAL A 37 -7.10 5.34 6.25
CA VAL A 37 -6.87 4.63 4.99
C VAL A 37 -5.78 3.58 5.25
N VAL A 38 -6.01 2.36 4.81
CA VAL A 38 -5.04 1.26 4.90
C VAL A 38 -4.35 1.12 3.55
N VAL A 39 -3.06 1.43 3.49
CA VAL A 39 -2.28 1.39 2.26
C VAL A 39 -1.33 0.20 2.27
N PHE A 40 -1.43 -0.65 1.25
CA PHE A 40 -0.56 -1.79 1.02
C PHE A 40 0.55 -1.42 0.04
N VAL A 41 1.81 -1.65 0.43
CA VAL A 41 3.01 -1.33 -0.36
C VAL A 41 3.78 -2.62 -0.64
N HIS A 42 3.90 -2.97 -1.91
CA HIS A 42 4.60 -4.20 -2.33
C HIS A 42 6.12 -4.03 -2.25
N GLY A 43 6.87 -5.13 -2.34
CA GLY A 43 8.33 -5.09 -2.45
C GLY A 43 8.81 -4.71 -3.84
N LEU A 44 10.12 -4.52 -3.99
CA LEU A 44 10.77 -4.35 -5.30
C LEU A 44 10.55 -5.60 -6.17
N ASN A 45 10.40 -5.42 -7.49
CA ASN A 45 10.13 -6.50 -8.45
C ASN A 45 8.87 -7.35 -8.16
N SER A 46 7.92 -6.81 -7.39
CA SER A 46 6.67 -7.46 -7.06
C SER A 46 5.47 -6.75 -7.70
N SER A 47 4.28 -7.27 -7.44
CA SER A 47 3.00 -6.71 -7.91
C SER A 47 2.04 -6.52 -6.75
N ARG A 48 1.24 -5.46 -6.84
CA ARG A 48 0.08 -5.22 -5.97
C ARG A 48 -0.91 -6.39 -5.89
N ALA A 49 -0.92 -7.28 -6.89
CA ALA A 49 -1.72 -8.50 -6.90
C ALA A 49 -1.52 -9.38 -5.65
N MET A 50 -0.33 -9.32 -5.04
CA MET A 50 0.01 -10.15 -3.88
C MET A 50 -0.87 -9.87 -2.66
N PHE A 51 -1.46 -8.68 -2.58
CA PHE A 51 -2.30 -8.29 -1.45
C PHE A 51 -3.79 -8.60 -1.66
N LEU A 52 -4.20 -9.08 -2.83
CA LEU A 52 -5.62 -9.33 -3.13
C LEU A 52 -6.27 -10.29 -2.11
N VAL A 53 -5.59 -11.39 -1.79
CA VAL A 53 -6.08 -12.36 -0.80
C VAL A 53 -6.13 -11.75 0.61
N GLY A 54 -5.08 -11.02 0.98
CA GLY A 54 -5.00 -10.35 2.28
C GLY A 54 -6.09 -9.29 2.46
N MET A 55 -6.33 -8.46 1.44
CA MET A 55 -7.41 -7.47 1.43
C MET A 55 -8.78 -8.12 1.50
N HIS A 56 -9.03 -9.21 0.77
CA HIS A 56 -10.31 -9.90 0.82
C HIS A 56 -10.60 -10.44 2.23
N PHE A 57 -9.59 -11.02 2.87
CA PHE A 57 -9.70 -11.49 4.25
C PHE A 57 -9.93 -10.34 5.24
N LEU A 58 -9.20 -9.23 5.10
CA LEU A 58 -9.36 -8.06 5.96
C LEU A 58 -10.74 -7.42 5.76
N ARG A 59 -11.24 -7.32 4.52
CA ARG A 59 -12.57 -6.80 4.20
C ARG A 59 -13.67 -7.54 4.93
N ALA A 60 -13.61 -8.87 4.98
CA ALA A 60 -14.59 -9.69 5.69
C ALA A 60 -14.64 -9.41 7.20
N ARG A 61 -13.60 -8.75 7.75
CA ARG A 61 -13.44 -8.42 9.17
C ARG A 61 -13.38 -6.90 9.43
N ALA A 62 -13.49 -6.07 8.39
CA ALA A 62 -13.14 -4.65 8.39
C ALA A 62 -14.24 -3.71 8.95
N LYS A 63 -14.93 -4.08 10.03
CA LYS A 63 -15.90 -3.17 10.66
C LYS A 63 -15.27 -1.88 11.18
N HIS A 64 -13.95 -1.89 11.43
CA HIS A 64 -13.18 -0.79 12.02
C HIS A 64 -12.14 -0.17 11.07
N LEU A 65 -11.95 -0.73 9.87
CA LEU A 65 -10.99 -0.20 8.91
C LEU A 65 -11.67 0.83 8.00
N GLY A 66 -10.89 1.80 7.52
CA GLY A 66 -11.29 2.72 6.47
C GLY A 66 -11.04 2.12 5.08
N PRO A 67 -10.94 2.96 4.03
CA PRO A 67 -10.63 2.53 2.69
C PRO A 67 -9.32 1.72 2.65
N MET A 68 -9.30 0.64 1.87
CA MET A 68 -8.10 -0.19 1.70
C MET A 68 -7.58 -0.02 0.28
N VAL A 69 -6.30 0.32 0.13
CA VAL A 69 -5.68 0.67 -1.14
C VAL A 69 -4.41 -0.14 -1.37
N CYS A 70 -4.33 -0.85 -2.49
CA CYS A 70 -3.07 -1.41 -2.97
C CYS A 70 -2.31 -0.42 -3.85
N LEU A 71 -1.23 0.13 -3.32
CA LEU A 71 -0.50 1.19 -3.95
C LEU A 71 0.27 0.68 -5.17
N ARG A 72 0.17 1.42 -6.28
CA ARG A 72 0.95 1.19 -7.49
C ARG A 72 1.99 2.29 -7.62
N TYR A 73 3.26 1.90 -7.65
CA TYR A 73 4.37 2.79 -7.91
C TYR A 73 5.33 2.16 -8.92
N ARG A 74 6.12 3.00 -9.59
CA ARG A 74 7.18 2.57 -10.49
C ARG A 74 8.49 3.13 -9.95
N THR A 75 9.53 2.32 -10.03
CA THR A 75 10.90 2.71 -9.74
C THR A 75 11.68 2.74 -11.04
N ARG A 76 12.62 3.67 -11.15
CA ARG A 76 13.63 3.67 -12.21
C ARG A 76 14.83 2.82 -11.77
N PRO A 77 15.61 2.26 -12.71
CA PRO A 77 16.81 1.50 -12.39
C PRO A 77 17.83 2.25 -11.51
N GLU A 78 17.89 3.58 -11.67
CA GLU A 78 18.75 4.49 -10.94
C GLU A 78 18.20 4.96 -9.59
N ASP A 79 16.92 4.70 -9.29
CA ASP A 79 16.32 5.13 -8.03
C ASP A 79 16.84 4.28 -6.87
N GLY A 80 17.36 4.94 -5.83
CA GLY A 80 17.65 4.32 -4.56
C GLY A 80 16.39 4.13 -3.70
N MET A 81 16.58 3.63 -2.48
CA MET A 81 15.48 3.44 -1.53
C MET A 81 14.85 4.77 -1.11
N HIS A 82 15.63 5.85 -1.01
CA HIS A 82 15.12 7.17 -0.62
C HIS A 82 14.25 7.79 -1.72
N GLU A 83 14.70 7.76 -2.97
CA GLU A 83 13.94 8.25 -4.12
C GLU A 83 12.64 7.45 -4.27
N THR A 84 12.73 6.13 -4.08
CA THR A 84 11.56 5.26 -4.08
C THR A 84 10.59 5.59 -2.94
N ALA A 85 11.10 5.86 -1.73
CA ALA A 85 10.27 6.22 -0.59
C ALA A 85 9.52 7.54 -0.82
N ASN A 86 10.16 8.54 -1.44
CA ASN A 86 9.50 9.80 -1.80
C ASN A 86 8.34 9.56 -2.78
N VAL A 87 8.53 8.73 -3.81
CA VAL A 87 7.45 8.36 -4.74
C VAL A 87 6.30 7.65 -4.02
N VAL A 88 6.60 6.74 -3.09
CA VAL A 88 5.58 6.06 -2.29
C VAL A 88 4.85 7.04 -1.37
N ARG A 89 5.55 7.96 -0.72
CA ARG A 89 4.96 9.00 0.13
C ARG A 89 3.97 9.85 -0.64
N ASP A 90 4.38 10.39 -1.79
CA ASP A 90 3.52 11.26 -2.60
C ASP A 90 2.23 10.53 -3.02
N LYS A 91 2.34 9.22 -3.31
CA LYS A 91 1.18 8.37 -3.59
C LYS A 91 0.32 8.11 -2.35
N VAL A 92 0.90 7.85 -1.18
CA VAL A 92 0.14 7.72 0.08
C VAL A 92 -0.66 8.99 0.33
N MET A 93 -0.02 10.16 0.18
CA MET A 93 -0.67 11.45 0.37
C MET A 93 -1.78 11.73 -0.65
N GLU A 94 -1.61 11.28 -1.90
CA GLU A 94 -2.66 11.32 -2.91
C GLU A 94 -3.88 10.49 -2.49
N GLU A 95 -3.69 9.26 -2.03
CA GLU A 95 -4.79 8.41 -1.59
C GLU A 95 -5.48 8.97 -0.33
N CYS A 96 -4.72 9.52 0.62
CA CYS A 96 -5.28 10.21 1.78
C CYS A 96 -6.16 11.40 1.36
N ARG A 97 -5.71 12.24 0.41
CA ARG A 97 -6.50 13.35 -0.13
C ARG A 97 -7.74 12.88 -0.87
N GLN A 98 -7.63 11.86 -1.71
CA GLN A 98 -8.77 11.28 -2.45
C GLN A 98 -9.85 10.72 -1.51
N HIS A 99 -9.45 10.18 -0.37
CA HIS A 99 -10.36 9.63 0.64
C HIS A 99 -10.71 10.60 1.77
N ALA A 100 -10.27 11.87 1.69
CA ALA A 100 -10.42 12.87 2.75
C ALA A 100 -9.98 12.35 4.13
N ALA A 101 -8.92 11.54 4.17
CA ALA A 101 -8.42 10.90 5.37
C ALA A 101 -7.22 11.67 5.94
N THR A 102 -7.28 11.94 7.24
CA THR A 102 -6.18 12.53 8.02
C THR A 102 -5.33 11.47 8.74
N ARG A 103 -5.68 10.19 8.58
CA ARG A 103 -5.04 9.07 9.27
C ARG A 103 -4.74 7.95 8.28
N VAL A 104 -3.59 7.29 8.45
CA VAL A 104 -3.14 6.22 7.56
C VAL A 104 -2.51 5.06 8.33
N VAL A 105 -2.80 3.84 7.90
CA VAL A 105 -2.08 2.63 8.30
C VAL A 105 -1.30 2.12 7.08
N LEU A 106 -0.01 1.89 7.26
CA LEU A 106 0.87 1.42 6.20
C LEU A 106 1.17 -0.07 6.40
N ILE A 107 0.97 -0.89 5.37
CA ILE A 107 1.25 -2.32 5.37
C ILE A 107 2.23 -2.62 4.23
N GLY A 108 3.48 -2.90 4.57
CA GLY A 108 4.54 -3.10 3.58
C GLY A 108 5.08 -4.52 3.57
N HIS A 109 5.30 -5.10 2.39
CA HIS A 109 5.94 -6.42 2.25
C HIS A 109 7.37 -6.33 1.71
N SER A 110 8.31 -7.07 2.30
CA SER A 110 9.73 -7.09 1.90
C SER A 110 10.29 -5.66 1.88
N ALA A 111 10.90 -5.22 0.77
CA ALA A 111 11.34 -3.83 0.61
C ALA A 111 10.21 -2.80 0.82
N GLY A 112 8.96 -3.17 0.55
CA GLY A 112 7.80 -2.32 0.83
C GLY A 112 7.63 -1.99 2.31
N GLY A 113 8.01 -2.89 3.22
CA GLY A 113 8.02 -2.60 4.66
C GLY A 113 9.05 -1.54 5.03
N VAL A 114 10.24 -1.61 4.44
CA VAL A 114 11.29 -0.58 4.60
C VAL A 114 10.81 0.77 4.06
N LEU A 115 10.18 0.78 2.89
CA LEU A 115 9.58 1.99 2.32
C LEU A 115 8.50 2.57 3.26
N CYS A 116 7.62 1.73 3.81
CA CYS A 116 6.61 2.18 4.78
C CYS A 116 7.23 2.81 6.03
N THR A 117 8.34 2.26 6.56
CA THR A 117 9.01 2.87 7.71
C THR A 117 9.64 4.22 7.37
N MET A 118 10.25 4.35 6.19
CA MET A 118 10.84 5.61 5.72
C MET A 118 9.76 6.68 5.50
N VAL A 119 8.64 6.30 4.88
CA VAL A 119 7.48 7.17 4.68
C VAL A 119 6.89 7.59 6.03
N ALA A 120 6.75 6.67 6.98
CA ALA A 120 6.23 7.00 8.29
C ALA A 120 7.11 7.99 9.06
N GLU A 121 8.43 7.83 8.96
CA GLU A 121 9.38 8.77 9.54
C GLU A 121 9.29 10.15 8.89
N ASP A 122 9.20 10.23 7.56
CA ASP A 122 9.05 11.51 6.85
C ASP A 122 7.75 12.23 7.23
N LEU A 123 6.62 11.52 7.18
CA LEU A 123 5.30 12.06 7.56
C LEU A 123 5.25 12.51 9.02
N SER A 124 5.99 11.85 9.92
CA SER A 124 6.05 12.27 11.33
C SER A 124 6.77 13.60 11.56
N ARG A 125 7.58 14.03 10.59
CA ARG A 125 8.36 15.28 10.63
C ARG A 125 7.71 16.41 9.82
N GLY A 126 6.75 16.08 8.95
CA GLY A 126 6.08 17.04 8.08
C GLY A 126 4.87 17.74 8.71
N GLU A 127 4.43 18.84 8.10
CA GLU A 127 3.23 19.60 8.47
C GLU A 127 1.97 19.20 7.66
N GLU A 128 2.01 18.03 7.02
CA GLU A 128 1.07 17.65 5.96
C GLU A 128 -0.31 17.20 6.47
N GLY A 129 -0.52 17.20 7.79
CA GLY A 129 -1.81 16.94 8.42
C GLY A 129 -2.30 15.48 8.35
N VAL A 130 -1.45 14.55 7.89
CA VAL A 130 -1.75 13.11 7.87
C VAL A 130 -0.94 12.41 8.96
N GLN A 131 -1.64 11.76 9.89
CA GLN A 131 -1.05 10.98 10.97
C GLN A 131 -0.92 9.50 10.57
N VAL A 132 0.27 8.94 10.76
CA VAL A 132 0.49 7.49 10.61
C VAL A 132 0.11 6.80 11.92
N GLU A 133 -0.96 6.00 11.90
CA GLU A 133 -1.42 5.26 13.08
C GLU A 133 -0.61 4.00 13.35
N GLY A 134 -0.05 3.41 12.28
CA GLY A 134 0.70 2.17 12.41
C GLY A 134 1.40 1.77 11.11
N VAL A 135 2.48 1.04 11.30
CA VAL A 135 3.25 0.42 10.21
C VAL A 135 3.33 -1.08 10.49
N VAL A 136 2.86 -1.89 9.54
CA VAL A 136 2.96 -3.34 9.58
C VAL A 136 3.98 -3.78 8.53
N CYS A 137 5.10 -4.33 8.99
CA CYS A 137 6.15 -4.85 8.12
C CYS A 137 6.03 -6.37 7.98
N LEU A 138 5.77 -6.83 6.76
CA LEU A 138 5.67 -8.25 6.42
C LEU A 138 6.96 -8.69 5.74
N SER A 139 7.75 -9.54 6.41
CA SER A 139 9.00 -10.08 5.84
C SER A 139 9.98 -9.00 5.36
N ALA A 140 9.99 -7.84 6.03
CA ALA A 140 10.86 -6.73 5.66
C ALA A 140 12.28 -6.94 6.19
N PRO A 141 13.32 -6.71 5.37
CA PRO A 141 14.69 -6.72 5.87
C PRO A 141 14.89 -5.51 6.80
N TRP A 142 15.32 -5.75 8.04
CA TRP A 142 15.60 -4.69 9.02
C TRP A 142 17.02 -4.12 8.89
N ARG A 143 17.88 -4.80 8.12
CA ARG A 143 19.24 -4.37 7.79
C ARG A 143 19.55 -4.79 6.36
N MET A 144 19.90 -3.82 5.52
CA MET A 144 20.40 -4.08 4.17
C MET A 144 21.93 -4.26 4.25
N PRO A 145 22.51 -5.26 3.57
CA PRO A 145 23.96 -5.44 3.49
C PRO A 145 24.66 -4.30 2.76
#